data_AF-A0A484MJH7-F1
#
_entry.id   AF-A0A484MJH7-F1
#
_cell.length_a   1.000
_cell.length_b   1.000
_cell.length_c   1.000
_cell.angle_alpha   90.00
_cell.angle_beta   90.00
_cell.angle_gamma   90.00
#
_symmetry.space_group_name_H-M   'P 1'
#
loop_
_entity.id
_entity.type
_entity.pdbx_description
1 polymer ?
#
loop_
_entity_poly.entity_id
_entity_poly.type
_entity_poly.pdbx_seq_one_letter_code
_entity_poly.pdbx_strand_id
1 'polypeptide(L)'
;MSSTLLEVTRASHEEIERLERVIVKDLQTEPATNKDRLYQSHPVRNVIERIIDTTHRLVDIYEDKDGVRKDEIAALGGQTATGSNMYSAFYDRLKEIREYHRRNLGARVLDTSDEYEQLLKHEQQITFSGEVSAFTILAIICACICIWMTCGSTSVPKSFRE
;
A
#
# COMPACT_ATOMS: atom_id res chain seq x y z
N MET A 1 0.27 21.33 -13.98
CA MET A 1 1.14 20.61 -13.05
C MET A 1 2.09 19.76 -13.88
N SER A 2 3.21 20.31 -14.33
CA SER A 2 4.33 19.46 -14.75
C SER A 2 4.86 18.85 -13.45
N SER A 3 4.59 17.57 -13.21
CA SER A 3 4.98 16.89 -11.97
C SER A 3 6.51 16.86 -11.88
N THR A 4 7.08 17.76 -11.09
CA THR A 4 8.52 17.76 -10.85
C THR A 4 8.88 16.53 -10.00
N LEU A 5 10.12 16.06 -10.07
CA LEU A 5 10.52 14.83 -9.39
C LEU A 5 10.32 14.94 -7.88
N LEU A 6 10.57 16.13 -7.31
CA LEU A 6 10.34 16.40 -5.90
C LEU A 6 8.85 16.37 -5.53
N GLU A 7 7.97 16.87 -6.41
CA GLU A 7 6.53 16.79 -6.20
C GLU A 7 6.02 15.35 -6.31
N VAL A 8 6.55 14.55 -7.24
CA VAL A 8 6.26 13.10 -7.32
C VAL A 8 6.71 12.38 -6.05
N THR A 9 7.88 12.74 -5.52
CA THR A 9 8.40 12.18 -4.26
C THR A 9 7.46 12.52 -3.10
N ARG A 10 7.04 13.79 -2.99
CA ARG A 10 6.08 14.24 -1.97
C ARG A 10 4.74 13.50 -2.07
N ALA A 11 4.19 13.40 -3.27
CA ALA A 11 2.93 12.70 -3.53
C ALA A 11 3.03 11.21 -3.21
N SER A 12 4.17 10.57 -3.47
CA SER A 12 4.39 9.15 -3.18
C SER A 12 4.45 8.87 -1.67
N HIS A 13 5.07 9.75 -0.89
CA HIS A 13 5.03 9.66 0.58
C HIS A 13 3.62 9.86 1.12
N GLU A 14 2.91 10.86 0.61
CA GLU A 14 1.53 11.13 1.00
C GLU A 14 0.60 9.93 0.68
N GLU A 15 0.82 9.27 -0.45
CA GLU A 15 0.10 8.06 -0.85
C GLU A 15 0.35 6.90 0.12
N ILE A 16 1.60 6.66 0.52
CA ILE A 16 1.94 5.63 1.52
C ILE A 16 1.22 5.91 2.85
N GLU A 17 1.28 7.13 3.36
CA GLU A 17 0.61 7.50 4.62
C GLU A 17 -0.92 7.32 4.55
N ARG A 18 -1.52 7.51 3.38
CA ARG A 18 -2.96 7.29 3.17
C ARG A 18 -3.28 5.80 3.18
N LEU A 19 -2.54 4.99 2.43
CA LEU A 19 -2.73 3.54 2.39
C LEU A 19 -2.56 2.91 3.78
N GLU A 20 -1.58 3.39 4.56
CA GLU A 20 -1.39 2.98 5.96
C GLU A 20 -2.59 3.33 6.85
N ARG A 21 -3.13 4.55 6.73
CA ARG A 21 -4.33 4.96 7.47
C ARG A 21 -5.53 4.08 7.15
N VAL A 22 -5.72 3.70 5.89
CA VAL A 22 -6.80 2.79 5.47
C VAL A 22 -6.60 1.41 6.09
N ILE A 23 -5.38 0.84 6.04
CA ILE A 23 -5.08 -0.47 6.66
C ILE A 23 -5.36 -0.42 8.16
N VAL A 24 -4.92 0.62 8.87
CA VAL A 24 -5.14 0.76 10.31
C VAL A 24 -6.63 0.82 10.62
N LYS A 25 -7.42 1.58 9.85
CA LYS A 25 -8.87 1.69 10.00
C LYS A 25 -9.56 0.34 9.76
N ASP A 26 -9.15 -0.38 8.72
CA ASP A 26 -9.69 -1.70 8.42
C ASP A 26 -9.36 -2.68 9.56
N LEU A 27 -8.10 -2.77 10.00
CA LEU A 27 -7.68 -3.68 11.06
C LEU A 27 -8.26 -3.36 12.45
N GLN A 28 -8.65 -2.12 12.71
CA GLN A 28 -9.36 -1.75 13.94
C GLN A 28 -10.77 -2.35 14.01
N THR A 29 -11.37 -2.68 12.86
CA THR A 29 -12.67 -3.35 12.82
C THR A 29 -12.49 -4.86 12.96
N GLU A 30 -12.89 -5.40 14.12
CA GLU A 30 -12.83 -6.85 14.36
C GLU A 30 -13.98 -7.58 13.64
N PRO A 31 -13.70 -8.51 12.72
CA PRO A 31 -14.73 -9.25 12.00
C PRO A 31 -15.39 -10.31 12.88
N ALA A 32 -16.72 -10.37 12.87
CA ALA A 32 -17.48 -11.34 13.66
C ALA A 32 -17.42 -12.76 13.08
N THR A 33 -17.28 -12.91 11.77
CA THR A 33 -17.28 -14.20 11.06
C THR A 33 -15.95 -14.48 10.37
N ASN A 34 -15.56 -15.76 10.27
CA ASN A 34 -14.40 -16.18 9.49
C ASN A 34 -14.46 -15.76 8.00
N LYS A 35 -15.66 -15.69 7.43
CA LYS A 35 -15.88 -15.18 6.07
C LYS A 35 -15.49 -13.71 5.97
N ASP A 36 -15.97 -12.89 6.91
CA ASP A 36 -15.69 -11.45 6.96
C ASP A 36 -14.20 -11.17 7.17
N ARG A 37 -13.53 -12.01 7.99
CA ARG A 37 -12.08 -11.96 8.16
C ARG A 37 -11.33 -12.22 6.85
N LEU A 38 -11.80 -13.17 6.05
CA LEU A 38 -11.21 -13.44 4.73
C LEU A 38 -11.46 -12.27 3.77
N TYR A 39 -12.69 -11.72 3.76
CA TYR A 39 -13.05 -10.55 2.95
C TYR A 39 -12.26 -9.30 3.31
N GLN A 40 -11.85 -9.13 4.56
CA GLN A 40 -10.97 -8.04 5.00
C GLN A 40 -9.50 -8.30 4.62
N SER A 41 -9.03 -9.55 4.74
CA SER A 41 -7.61 -9.89 4.52
C SER A 41 -7.12 -9.66 3.09
N HIS A 42 -7.97 -9.88 2.08
CA HIS A 42 -7.60 -9.75 0.68
C HIS A 42 -7.38 -8.28 0.24
N PRO A 43 -8.32 -7.35 0.51
CA PRO A 43 -8.10 -5.91 0.43
C PRO A 43 -6.80 -5.45 1.06
N VAL A 44 -6.59 -5.78 2.34
CA VAL A 44 -5.41 -5.37 3.10
C VAL A 44 -4.13 -5.84 2.41
N ARG A 45 -4.11 -7.07 1.89
CA ARG A 45 -2.98 -7.57 1.11
C ARG A 45 -2.70 -6.74 -0.14
N ASN A 46 -3.72 -6.43 -0.93
CA ASN A 46 -3.56 -5.62 -2.14
C ASN A 46 -3.03 -4.21 -1.82
N VAL A 47 -3.49 -3.61 -0.71
CA VAL A 47 -3.00 -2.31 -0.25
C VAL A 47 -1.53 -2.39 0.17
N ILE A 48 -1.13 -3.45 0.87
CA ILE A 48 0.27 -3.68 1.24
C ILE A 48 1.15 -3.84 -0.01
N GLU A 49 0.70 -4.59 -1.01
CA GLU A 49 1.42 -4.74 -2.28
C GLU A 49 1.65 -3.36 -2.96
N ARG A 50 0.64 -2.47 -2.94
CA ARG A 50 0.79 -1.09 -3.44
C ARG A 50 1.78 -0.24 -2.64
N ILE A 51 1.81 -0.39 -1.31
CA ILE A 51 2.79 0.30 -0.45
C ILE A 51 4.20 -0.17 -0.80
N ILE A 52 4.41 -1.48 -0.98
CA ILE A 52 5.71 -2.05 -1.35
C ILE A 52 6.16 -1.50 -2.70
N ASP A 53 5.30 -1.52 -3.72
CA ASP A 53 5.62 -0.98 -5.06
C ASP A 53 5.98 0.51 -5.01
N THR A 54 5.23 1.30 -4.25
CA THR A 54 5.47 2.75 -4.11
C THR A 54 6.76 3.02 -3.34
N THR A 55 7.06 2.21 -2.33
CA THR A 55 8.31 2.29 -1.57
C THR A 55 9.51 1.95 -2.44
N HIS A 56 9.42 0.92 -3.30
CA HIS A 56 10.49 0.60 -4.25
C HIS A 56 10.76 1.77 -5.21
N ARG A 57 9.71 2.36 -5.77
CA ARG A 57 9.85 3.56 -6.61
C ARG A 57 10.50 4.72 -5.86
N LEU A 58 10.14 4.94 -4.60
CA LEU A 58 10.77 5.97 -3.77
C LEU A 58 12.26 5.69 -3.58
N VAL A 59 12.64 4.45 -3.26
CA VAL A 59 14.05 4.05 -3.13
C VAL A 59 14.83 4.36 -4.42
N ASP A 60 14.27 4.01 -5.58
CA ASP A 60 14.90 4.31 -6.87
C ASP A 60 15.11 5.82 -7.09
N ILE A 61 14.14 6.65 -6.69
CA ILE A 61 14.25 8.11 -6.76
C ILE A 61 15.33 8.64 -5.80
N TYR A 62 15.47 8.04 -4.62
CA TYR A 62 16.49 8.43 -3.63
C TYR A 62 17.90 8.00 -4.03
N GLU A 63 18.05 6.84 -4.70
CA GLU A 63 19.33 6.37 -5.24
C GLU A 63 19.89 7.33 -6.31
N ASP A 64 19.02 8.03 -7.05
CA ASP A 64 19.38 9.12 -7.97
C ASP A 64 20.47 8.72 -8.98
N LYS A 65 20.31 7.56 -9.63
CA LYS A 65 21.28 7.02 -10.60
C LYS A 65 21.57 7.99 -11.75
N ASP A 66 20.56 8.75 -12.16
CA ASP A 66 20.63 9.69 -13.28
C ASP A 66 21.04 11.12 -12.86
N GLY A 67 21.14 11.42 -11.55
CA GLY A 67 21.48 12.75 -11.03
C GLY A 67 20.39 13.81 -11.19
N VAL A 68 19.24 13.45 -11.78
CA VAL A 68 18.12 14.35 -12.09
C VAL A 68 17.59 15.05 -10.83
N ARG A 69 17.62 14.38 -9.68
CA ARG A 69 17.15 14.97 -8.42
C ARG A 69 18.06 16.11 -7.97
N LYS A 70 19.38 15.94 -8.11
CA LYS A 70 20.35 17.00 -7.80
C LYS A 70 20.21 18.17 -8.77
N ASP A 71 19.99 17.89 -10.05
CA ASP A 71 19.80 18.91 -11.07
C ASP A 71 18.52 19.74 -10.83
N GLU A 72 17.41 19.10 -10.43
CA GLU A 72 16.19 19.82 -10.03
C GLU A 72 16.44 20.70 -8.81
N ILE A 73 17.16 20.20 -7.80
CA ILE A 73 17.51 20.98 -6.61
C ILE A 73 18.40 22.18 -6.99
N ALA A 74 19.39 21.99 -7.87
CA ALA A 74 20.26 23.06 -8.34
C ALA A 74 19.47 24.12 -9.13
N ALA A 75 18.55 23.68 -9.99
CA ALA A 75 17.66 24.56 -10.75
C ALA A 75 16.74 25.38 -9.83
N LEU A 76 16.18 24.76 -8.78
CA LEU A 76 15.42 25.47 -7.75
C LEU A 76 16.28 26.44 -6.95
N GLY A 77 17.54 26.09 -6.71
CA GLY A 77 18.56 26.95 -6.08
C GLY A 77 19.06 28.08 -6.98
N GLY A 78 18.56 28.21 -8.21
CA GLY A 78 18.97 29.25 -9.17
C GLY A 78 20.38 29.09 -9.71
N GLN A 79 21.01 27.92 -9.52
CA GLN A 79 22.33 27.61 -10.03
C GLN A 79 22.21 27.21 -11.50
N THR A 80 22.69 28.09 -12.37
CA THR A 80 22.80 27.83 -13.80
C THR A 80 24.28 27.87 -14.20
N ALA A 81 24.62 27.25 -15.34
CA ALA A 81 26.00 27.15 -15.84
C ALA A 81 26.73 28.51 -15.96
N THR A 82 25.98 29.62 -15.97
CA THR A 82 26.48 30.99 -16.18
C THR A 82 26.40 31.88 -14.92
N GLY A 83 25.98 31.33 -13.77
CA GLY A 83 25.88 32.06 -12.49
C GLY A 83 24.66 31.68 -11.62
N SER A 84 24.58 32.24 -10.41
CA SER A 84 23.43 32.08 -9.51
C SER A 84 22.41 33.19 -9.73
N ASN A 85 21.32 32.90 -10.44
CA ASN A 85 20.24 33.85 -10.75
C ASN A 85 18.93 33.43 -10.05
N MET A 86 18.96 33.27 -8.73
CA MET A 86 17.80 32.86 -7.91
C MET A 86 16.52 33.66 -8.17
N TYR A 87 16.63 34.96 -8.44
CA TYR A 87 15.47 35.83 -8.65
C TYR A 87 14.66 35.43 -9.89
N SER A 88 15.31 35.00 -10.97
CA SER A 88 14.61 34.59 -12.19
C SER A 88 13.74 33.36 -11.98
N ALA A 89 14.33 32.30 -11.40
CA ALA A 89 13.62 31.07 -11.04
C ALA A 89 12.43 31.33 -10.10
N PHE A 90 12.57 32.25 -9.14
CA PHE A 90 11.49 32.63 -8.24
C PHE A 90 10.31 33.26 -8.99
N TYR A 91 10.57 34.21 -9.89
CA TYR A 91 9.50 34.88 -10.64
C TYR A 91 8.80 33.94 -11.62
N ASP A 92 9.52 33.01 -12.23
CA ASP A 92 8.94 31.99 -13.10
C ASP A 92 7.98 31.07 -12.34
N ARG A 93 8.36 30.63 -11.13
CA ARG A 93 7.48 29.83 -10.26
C ARG A 93 6.27 30.62 -9.75
N LEU A 94 6.45 31.88 -9.38
CA LEU A 94 5.35 32.74 -8.96
C LEU A 94 4.33 32.93 -10.10
N LYS A 95 4.81 33.07 -11.34
CA LYS A 95 3.97 33.16 -12.53
C LYS A 95 3.20 31.86 -12.76
N GLU A 96 3.84 30.71 -12.61
CA GLU A 96 3.21 29.39 -12.70
C GLU A 96 2.07 29.24 -11.67
N ILE A 97 2.31 29.58 -10.41
CA ILE A 97 1.31 29.50 -9.32
C ILE A 97 0.12 30.42 -9.60
N ARG A 98 0.37 31.67 -10.01
CA ARG A 98 -0.70 32.62 -10.35
C ARG A 98 -1.55 32.14 -11.51
N GLU A 99 -0.92 31.56 -12.52
CA GLU A 99 -1.62 31.01 -13.68
C GLU A 99 -2.46 29.79 -13.30
N TYR A 100 -1.93 28.91 -12.45
CA TYR A 100 -2.70 27.78 -11.91
C TYR A 100 -3.95 28.25 -11.15
N HIS A 101 -3.81 29.18 -10.21
CA HIS A 101 -4.96 29.71 -9.47
C HIS A 101 -5.98 30.42 -10.35
N ARG A 102 -5.53 31.09 -11.43
CA ARG A 102 -6.43 31.71 -12.40
C ARG A 102 -7.22 30.69 -13.20
N ARG A 103 -6.62 29.55 -13.56
CA ARG A 103 -7.31 28.47 -14.27
C ARG A 103 -8.24 27.69 -13.34
N ASN A 104 -7.92 27.63 -12.05
CA ASN A 104 -8.61 26.82 -11.06
C ASN A 104 -9.32 27.68 -9.99
N LEU A 105 -10.10 28.68 -10.42
CA LEU A 105 -10.85 29.64 -9.57
C LEU A 105 -11.91 29.01 -8.63
N GLY A 106 -12.13 27.70 -8.71
CA GLY A 106 -13.12 26.97 -7.90
C GLY A 106 -12.60 25.67 -7.31
N ALA A 107 -11.28 25.46 -7.24
CA ALA A 107 -10.71 24.27 -6.62
C ALA A 107 -11.00 24.25 -5.10
N ARG A 108 -12.15 23.68 -4.74
CA ARG A 108 -12.45 23.32 -3.36
C ARG A 108 -11.44 22.25 -2.96
N VAL A 109 -10.73 22.47 -1.86
CA VAL A 109 -9.92 21.42 -1.23
C VAL A 109 -10.91 20.37 -0.75
N LEU A 110 -11.14 19.35 -1.58
CA LEU A 110 -11.80 18.14 -1.14
C LEU A 110 -10.79 17.42 -0.26
N ASP A 111 -11.23 16.97 0.91
CA ASP A 111 -10.45 16.02 1.68
C ASP A 111 -10.43 14.71 0.89
N THR A 112 -9.41 14.59 0.04
CA THR A 112 -9.19 13.44 -0.84
C THR A 112 -9.06 12.11 -0.09
N SER A 113 -9.02 12.13 1.24
CA SER A 113 -9.09 10.93 2.09
C SER A 113 -10.39 10.15 1.87
N ASP A 114 -11.54 10.82 1.86
CA ASP A 114 -12.84 10.16 1.79
C ASP A 114 -13.13 9.55 0.40
N GLU A 115 -12.67 10.22 -0.66
CA GLU A 115 -12.85 9.78 -2.05
C GLU A 115 -11.95 8.58 -2.36
N TYR A 116 -10.74 8.56 -1.81
CA TYR A 116 -9.78 7.48 -1.99
C TYR A 116 -10.21 6.19 -1.28
N GLU A 117 -10.75 6.31 -0.06
CA GLU A 117 -11.36 5.17 0.66
C GLU A 117 -12.52 4.54 -0.13
N GLN A 118 -13.30 5.34 -0.85
CA GLN A 118 -14.43 4.83 -1.64
C GLN A 118 -13.98 4.11 -2.92
N LEU A 119 -12.89 4.56 -3.54
CA LEU A 119 -12.32 3.92 -4.73
C LEU A 119 -11.71 2.55 -4.40
N LEU A 120 -11.00 2.43 -3.27
CA LEU A 120 -10.47 1.14 -2.83
C LEU A 120 -11.58 0.10 -2.59
N LYS A 121 -12.73 0.52 -2.05
CA LYS A 121 -13.87 -0.37 -1.80
C LYS A 121 -14.54 -0.88 -3.07
N HIS A 122 -14.53 -0.09 -4.15
CA HIS A 122 -15.19 -0.46 -5.40
C HIS A 122 -14.44 -1.54 -6.20
N GLU A 123 -13.13 -1.67 -6.06
CA GLU A 123 -12.34 -2.66 -6.80
C GLU A 123 -12.53 -4.11 -6.32
N GLN A 124 -13.28 -4.34 -5.23
CA GLN A 124 -13.13 -5.54 -4.39
C GLN A 124 -14.35 -6.47 -4.34
N GLN A 125 -15.20 -6.50 -5.38
CA GLN A 125 -16.21 -7.57 -5.46
C GLN A 125 -15.56 -8.89 -5.86
N ILE A 126 -15.09 -9.65 -4.87
CA ILE A 126 -14.58 -11.01 -5.05
C ILE A 126 -15.77 -11.97 -4.92
N THR A 127 -16.21 -12.54 -6.05
CA THR A 127 -17.17 -13.65 -6.05
C THR A 127 -16.44 -14.93 -5.67
N PHE A 128 -16.82 -15.50 -4.53
CA PHE A 128 -16.17 -16.67 -4.00
C PHE A 128 -17.00 -17.92 -4.29
N SER A 129 -16.47 -18.85 -5.09
CA SER A 129 -17.07 -20.17 -5.29
C SER A 129 -16.90 -21.00 -4.02
N GLY A 130 -17.99 -21.53 -3.48
CA GLY A 130 -18.12 -22.01 -2.09
C GLY A 130 -17.35 -23.28 -1.68
N GLU A 131 -16.27 -23.67 -2.38
CA GLU A 131 -15.59 -24.96 -2.18
C GLU A 131 -14.46 -24.94 -1.11
N VAL A 132 -13.99 -23.77 -0.67
CA VAL A 132 -12.88 -23.66 0.31
C VAL A 132 -13.17 -24.15 1.73
N SER A 133 -14.41 -24.45 2.10
CA SER A 133 -14.69 -25.15 3.36
C SER A 133 -14.00 -26.53 3.39
N ALA A 134 -13.59 -27.04 2.23
CA ALA A 134 -12.76 -28.22 2.09
C ALA A 134 -11.37 -28.07 2.73
N PHE A 135 -10.78 -26.86 2.84
CA PHE A 135 -9.43 -26.71 3.39
C PHE A 135 -9.37 -26.95 4.91
N THR A 136 -10.40 -26.54 5.66
CA THR A 136 -10.47 -26.86 7.10
C THR A 136 -10.80 -28.33 7.32
N ILE A 137 -11.67 -28.91 6.49
CA ILE A 137 -11.97 -30.36 6.53
C ILE A 137 -10.71 -31.17 6.21
N LEU A 138 -9.94 -30.78 5.19
CA LEU A 138 -8.70 -31.46 4.82
C LEU A 138 -7.62 -31.30 5.89
N ALA A 139 -7.55 -30.15 6.58
CA ALA A 139 -6.65 -29.96 7.71
C ALA A 139 -7.04 -30.85 8.92
N ILE A 140 -8.34 -31.01 9.20
CA ILE A 140 -8.84 -31.91 10.25
C ILE A 140 -8.58 -33.38 9.87
N ILE A 141 -8.83 -33.76 8.61
CA ILE A 141 -8.54 -35.11 8.10
C ILE A 141 -7.03 -35.40 8.18
N CYS A 142 -6.19 -34.45 7.76
CA CYS A 142 -4.73 -34.58 7.85
C CYS A 142 -4.26 -34.69 9.30
N ALA A 143 -4.81 -33.89 10.22
CA ALA A 143 -4.52 -33.99 11.65
C ALA A 143 -4.93 -35.34 12.23
N CYS A 144 -6.12 -35.86 11.87
CA CYS A 144 -6.58 -37.19 12.29
C CYS A 144 -5.71 -38.32 11.73
N ILE A 145 -5.27 -38.24 10.47
CA ILE A 145 -4.38 -39.23 9.86
C ILE A 145 -2.99 -39.20 10.53
N CYS A 146 -2.45 -38.00 10.80
CA CYS A 146 -1.17 -37.84 11.50
C CYS A 146 -1.22 -38.39 12.93
N ILE A 147 -2.31 -38.17 13.67
CA ILE A 147 -2.52 -38.76 15.00
C ILE A 147 -2.62 -40.30 14.90
N TRP A 148 -3.31 -40.83 13.90
CA TRP A 148 -3.43 -42.29 13.72
C TRP A 148 -2.11 -42.96 13.34
N MET A 149 -1.32 -42.33 12.46
CA MET A 149 0.01 -42.83 12.06
C MET A 149 1.04 -42.75 13.20
N THR A 150 0.96 -41.74 14.07
CA THR A 150 1.90 -41.60 15.21
C THR A 150 1.53 -42.50 16.39
N CYS A 151 0.24 -42.82 16.58
CA CYS A 151 -0.21 -43.71 17.66
C CYS A 151 -0.21 -45.21 17.28
N GLY A 152 -0.11 -45.55 15.99
CA GLY A 152 -0.15 -46.94 15.50
C GLY A 152 1.14 -47.75 15.62
N SER A 153 2.25 -47.17 16.12
CA SER A 153 3.59 -47.82 16.06
C SER A 153 4.23 -48.17 17.41
N THR A 154 3.55 -48.01 18.55
CA THR A 154 4.08 -48.46 19.86
C THR A 154 3.26 -49.61 20.44
N SER A 155 3.72 -50.82 20.09
CA SER A 155 3.72 -52.06 20.89
C SER A 155 2.75 -52.19 22.08
N VAL A 156 1.89 -53.21 21.98
CA VAL A 156 1.27 -53.96 23.08
C VAL A 156 2.24 -54.19 24.25
N PRO A 157 1.79 -54.05 25.51
CA PRO A 157 2.23 -54.96 26.56
C PRO A 157 1.06 -55.78 27.10
N LYS A 158 1.32 -57.09 27.21
CA LYS A 158 0.51 -58.09 27.92
C LYS A 158 0.63 -57.89 29.43
N SER A 159 -0.49 -58.06 30.14
CA SER A 159 -0.73 -58.36 31.57
C SER A 159 -1.67 -57.30 32.15
N PHE A 160 -2.81 -57.62 32.75
CA PHE A 160 -3.00 -58.65 33.76
C PHE A 160 -4.51 -58.93 33.88
N ARG A 161 -4.88 -60.22 33.84
CA ARG A 161 -6.15 -60.73 34.33
C ARG A 161 -6.00 -60.86 35.85
N GLU A 162 -6.86 -60.19 36.59
CA GLU A 162 -7.62 -60.68 37.76
C GLU A 162 -8.76 -59.70 38.04
#